data_AF-A0AAX3NJ91-F1
#
_entry.id   AF-A0AAX3NJ91-F1
#
_cell.length_a   1.000
_cell.length_b   1.000
_cell.length_c   1.000
_cell.angle_alpha   90.00
_cell.angle_beta   90.00
_cell.angle_gamma   90.00
#
_symmetry.space_group_name_H-M   'P 1'
#
loop_
_entity.id
_entity.type
_entity.pdbx_description
1 polymer ?
#
loop_
_entity_poly.entity_id
_entity_poly.type
_entity_poly.pdbx_seq_one_letter_code
_entity_poly.pdbx_strand_id
1 'polypeptide(L)' 'MDGKNVNKNKQKMNLLNRLETNQQDSSLLISLEEHVKHDYPKAYQIGFAICELLEEELQLDLSCSERVYLVLHIQRLLK' A
#
# COMPACT_ATOMS: atom_id res chain seq x y z
N MET A 1 -17.26 8.20 -26.28
CA MET A 1 -16.86 6.87 -25.79
C MET A 1 -15.60 7.06 -24.96
N ASP A 2 -15.67 6.76 -23.66
CA ASP A 2 -14.83 7.31 -22.62
C ASP A 2 -13.50 6.55 -22.46
N GLY A 3 -12.40 7.17 -22.87
CA GLY A 3 -11.04 6.62 -22.88
C GLY A 3 -10.32 6.64 -21.52
N LYS A 4 -11.04 6.88 -20.40
CA LYS A 4 -10.41 7.08 -19.07
C LYS A 4 -10.16 5.80 -18.26
N ASN A 5 -10.61 4.62 -18.70
CA ASN A 5 -10.56 3.39 -17.88
C ASN A 5 -9.31 2.50 -18.12
N VAL A 6 -8.57 2.71 -19.21
CA VAL A 6 -7.41 1.86 -19.55
C VAL A 6 -6.14 2.24 -18.75
N ASN A 7 -6.06 3.47 -18.22
CA ASN A 7 -4.84 4.00 -17.59
C ASN A 7 -4.64 3.50 -16.14
N LYS A 8 -5.71 3.34 -15.35
CA LYS A 8 -5.60 2.92 -13.93
C LYS A 8 -5.05 1.50 -13.74
N ASN A 9 -5.44 0.57 -14.62
CA ASN A 9 -4.97 -0.82 -14.54
C ASN A 9 -3.52 -0.97 -14.97
N LYS A 10 -3.07 -0.14 -15.94
CA LYS A 10 -1.67 -0.11 -16.40
C LYS A 10 -0.74 0.46 -15.33
N GLN A 11 -1.18 1.49 -14.61
CA GLN A 11 -0.44 2.03 -13.46
C GLN A 11 -0.34 1.01 -12.33
N LYS A 12 -1.45 0.34 -11.98
CA LYS A 12 -1.45 -0.72 -10.96
C LYS A 12 -0.48 -1.86 -11.29
N MET A 13 -0.44 -2.29 -12.56
CA MET A 13 0.47 -3.35 -13.02
C MET A 13 1.94 -2.91 -12.98
N ASN A 14 2.22 -1.65 -13.33
CA ASN A 14 3.58 -1.08 -13.27
C ASN A 14 4.06 -0.99 -11.81
N LEU A 15 3.18 -0.62 -10.87
CA LEU A 15 3.52 -0.61 -9.45
C LEU A 15 3.90 -2.00 -8.91
N LEU A 16 3.16 -3.06 -9.25
CA LEU A 16 3.50 -4.41 -8.79
C LEU A 16 4.87 -4.87 -9.31
N ASN A 17 5.16 -4.68 -10.59
CA ASN A 17 6.45 -5.08 -11.19
C ASN A 17 7.65 -4.31 -10.61
N ARG A 18 7.42 -3.11 -10.05
CA ARG A 18 8.49 -2.29 -9.47
C ARG A 18 8.82 -2.65 -8.04
N LEU A 19 7.97 -3.39 -7.33
CA LEU A 19 8.22 -3.84 -5.96
C LEU A 19 9.14 -5.08 -5.88
N GLU A 20 9.60 -5.58 -7.03
CA GLU A 20 10.44 -6.79 -7.14
C GLU A 20 11.97 -6.48 -7.25
N THR A 21 12.44 -5.21 -7.16
CA THR A 21 13.84 -4.83 -7.52
C THR A 21 14.63 -4.06 -6.44
N ASN A 22 15.32 -4.85 -5.60
CA ASN A 22 15.84 -4.61 -4.24
C ASN A 22 16.54 -3.28 -3.83
N GLN A 23 16.83 -2.28 -4.69
CA GLN A 23 17.48 -1.02 -4.24
C GLN A 23 16.80 0.29 -4.67
N GLN A 24 16.03 0.29 -5.75
CA GLN A 24 15.18 1.44 -6.11
C GLN A 24 13.85 1.41 -5.32
N ASP A 25 13.57 0.28 -4.67
CA ASP A 25 12.33 -0.03 -3.97
C ASP A 25 12.05 0.88 -2.77
N SER A 26 13.07 1.25 -1.99
CA SER A 26 12.85 1.97 -0.71
C SER A 26 12.27 3.38 -0.93
N SER A 27 12.82 4.16 -1.87
CA SER A 27 12.30 5.49 -2.19
C SER A 27 10.90 5.43 -2.81
N LEU A 28 10.63 4.41 -3.60
CA LEU A 28 9.32 4.21 -4.23
C LEU A 28 8.26 3.77 -3.23
N LEU A 29 8.64 2.93 -2.27
CA LEU A 29 7.79 2.51 -1.16
C LEU A 29 7.42 3.68 -0.27
N ILE A 30 8.39 4.54 0.07
CA ILE A 30 8.14 5.78 0.82
C ILE A 30 7.13 6.65 0.05
N SER A 31 7.37 6.89 -1.24
CA SER A 31 6.45 7.68 -2.06
C SER A 31 5.06 7.04 -2.16
N LEU A 32 4.98 5.72 -2.23
CA LEU A 32 3.71 4.99 -2.26
C LEU A 32 2.97 5.08 -0.93
N GLU A 33 3.68 4.96 0.19
CA GLU A 33 3.10 5.09 1.52
C GLU A 33 2.48 6.49 1.71
N GLU A 34 3.19 7.54 1.31
CA GLU A 34 2.68 8.91 1.33
C GLU A 34 1.41 9.07 0.49
N HIS A 35 1.38 8.52 -0.72
CA HIS A 35 0.18 8.54 -1.58
C HIS A 35 -0.97 7.79 -0.93
N VAL A 36 -0.73 6.59 -0.40
CA VAL A 36 -1.78 5.77 0.24
C VAL A 36 -2.33 6.46 1.48
N LYS A 37 -1.48 7.10 2.29
CA LYS A 37 -1.88 7.88 3.45
C LYS A 37 -2.74 9.08 3.06
N HIS A 38 -2.43 9.74 1.96
CA HIS A 38 -3.19 10.88 1.44
C HIS A 38 -4.53 10.47 0.82
N ASP A 39 -4.53 9.47 -0.06
CA ASP A 39 -5.69 9.07 -0.84
C ASP A 39 -6.69 8.22 -0.04
N TYR A 40 -6.20 7.45 0.93
CA TYR A 40 -6.97 6.47 1.69
C TYR A 40 -6.79 6.61 3.22
N PRO A 41 -7.03 7.79 3.81
CA PRO A 41 -6.68 8.08 5.20
C PRO A 41 -7.38 7.17 6.21
N LYS A 42 -8.64 6.78 5.96
CA LYS A 42 -9.38 5.87 6.83
C LYS A 42 -8.82 4.44 6.78
N ALA A 43 -8.50 3.94 5.58
CA ALA A 43 -7.89 2.62 5.44
C ALA A 43 -6.47 2.61 6.03
N TYR A 44 -5.74 3.71 5.87
CA TYR A 44 -4.40 3.86 6.43
C TYR A 44 -4.43 3.83 7.97
N GLN A 45 -5.33 4.59 8.61
CA GLN A 45 -5.49 4.52 10.08
C GLN A 45 -5.83 3.12 10.58
N ILE A 46 -6.79 2.43 9.94
CA ILE A 46 -7.19 1.09 10.35
C ILE A 46 -6.03 0.10 10.14
N GLY A 47 -5.37 0.14 8.98
CA GLY A 47 -4.26 -0.76 8.68
C GLY A 47 -3.06 -0.53 9.58
N PHE A 48 -2.74 0.72 9.87
CA PHE A 48 -1.67 1.05 10.81
C PHE A 48 -1.95 0.51 12.21
N ALA A 49 -3.16 0.71 12.74
CA ALA A 49 -3.54 0.17 14.05
C ALA A 49 -3.51 -1.37 14.10
N ILE A 50 -3.87 -2.04 13.01
CA ILE A 50 -3.75 -3.51 12.92
C ILE A 50 -2.28 -3.92 12.88
N CYS A 51 -1.43 -3.21 12.13
CA CYS A 51 0.00 -3.48 12.09
C CYS A 51 0.64 -3.34 13.48
N GLU A 52 0.38 -2.23 14.19
CA GLU A 52 0.89 -2.03 15.55
C GLU A 52 0.47 -3.18 16.49
N LEU A 53 -0.80 -3.60 16.44
CA LEU A 53 -1.29 -4.72 17.22
C LEU A 53 -0.59 -6.04 16.87
N LEU A 54 -0.35 -6.31 15.58
CA LEU A 54 0.34 -7.54 15.16
C LEU A 54 1.81 -7.56 15.59
N GLU A 55 2.50 -6.42 15.49
CA GLU A 55 3.88 -6.29 15.93
C GLU A 55 4.01 -6.52 17.44
N GLU A 56 3.10 -5.97 18.23
CA GLU A 56 3.05 -6.15 19.68
C GLU A 56 2.73 -7.60 20.08
N GLU A 57 1.66 -8.18 19.53
CA GLU A 57 1.17 -9.50 19.93
C GLU A 57 2.05 -10.65 19.42
N LEU A 58 2.65 -10.49 18.25
CA LEU A 58 3.42 -11.55 17.58
C LEU A 58 4.93 -11.34 17.63
N GLN A 59 5.40 -10.23 18.22
CA GLN A 59 6.82 -9.89 18.34
C GLN A 59 7.55 -9.94 16.99
N LEU A 60 6.90 -9.41 15.96
CA LEU A 60 7.42 -9.32 14.59
C LEU A 60 7.55 -7.86 14.17
N ASP A 61 8.33 -7.61 13.12
CA ASP A 61 8.50 -6.29 12.52
C ASP A 61 7.93 -6.33 11.10
N LEU A 62 6.87 -5.56 10.84
CA LEU A 62 6.27 -5.50 9.51
C LEU A 62 6.98 -4.45 8.67
N SER A 63 7.47 -4.89 7.52
CA SER A 63 8.08 -3.99 6.54
C SER A 63 7.07 -2.96 6.03
N CYS A 64 7.57 -1.80 5.61
CA CYS A 64 6.77 -0.75 4.96
C CYS A 64 5.90 -1.31 3.82
N SER A 65 6.45 -2.24 3.01
CA SER A 65 5.72 -2.93 1.94
C SER A 65 4.50 -3.70 2.44
N GLU A 66 4.63 -4.44 3.54
CA GLU A 66 3.54 -5.23 4.13
C GLU A 66 2.46 -4.31 4.71
N ARG A 67 2.86 -3.25 5.41
CA ARG A 67 1.94 -2.24 5.95
C ARG A 67 1.12 -1.58 4.82
N VAL A 68 1.79 -1.12 3.77
CA VAL A 68 1.14 -0.52 2.58
C VAL A 68 0.19 -1.52 1.90
N TYR A 69 0.63 -2.78 1.76
CA TYR A 69 -0.21 -3.83 1.18
C TYR A 69 -1.47 -4.08 1.99
N LEU A 70 -1.36 -4.13 3.33
CA LEU A 70 -2.50 -4.30 4.22
C LEU A 70 -3.49 -3.13 4.10
N VAL A 71 -3.00 -1.90 4.10
CA VAL A 71 -3.84 -0.70 3.93
C VAL A 71 -4.62 -0.76 2.60
N LEU A 72 -3.96 -1.13 1.51
CA LEU A 72 -4.61 -1.30 0.22
C LEU A 72 -5.66 -2.42 0.23
N HIS A 73 -5.46 -3.47 1.04
CA HIS A 73 -6.44 -4.54 1.22
C HIS A 73 -7.67 -4.04 2.00
N ILE A 74 -7.47 -3.31 3.10
CA ILE A 74 -8.55 -2.69 3.88
C ILE A 74 -9.35 -1.71 3.03
N GLN A 75 -8.69 -0.89 2.22
CA GLN A 75 -9.37 0.04 1.31
C GLN A 75 -10.30 -0.68 0.31
N ARG A 76 -9.99 -1.92 -0.09
CA ARG A 76 -10.88 -2.72 -0.95
C ARG A 76 -12.13 -3.20 -0.21
N LEU A 77 -12.06 -3.43 1.10
CA LEU A 77 -13.19 -3.87 1.92
C LEU A 77 -14.13 -2.71 2.30
N LEU A 78 -13.60 -1.49 2.38
CA LEU A 78 -14.39 -0.28 2.63
C LEU A 78 -15.19 0.20 1.41
N LYS A 79 -15.06 -0.46 0.26
CA LYS A 79 -15.67 -0.09 -1.03
C LYS A 79 -16.67 -1.14 -1.50
#